data_AF-A0A086ZTC0-F1
#
_entry.id   AF-A0A086ZTC0-F1
#
_cell.length_a   1.000
_cell.length_b   1.000
_cell.length_c   1.000
_cell.angle_alpha   90.00
_cell.angle_beta   90.00
_cell.angle_gamma   90.00
#
_symmetry.space_group_name_H-M   'P 1'
#
loop_
_entity.id
_entity.type
_entity.pdbx_description
1 polymer ?
#
loop_
_entity_poly.entity_id
_entity_poly.type
_entity_poly.pdbx_seq_one_letter_code
_entity_poly.pdbx_strand_id
1 'polypeptide(L)'
;MPRRKPPWLKHLCAGRLKARKCEGCREWVAVDEQGSVWEKYDPGILDAHDLATAIILKRGFTRIIRHGAGGLFSLQDPCGARGIDPDGEYLAIHQCHRIPISVKPFKPPRRRAAERWNPNIRLSDEEVRLFTRLWRRPL
;
A
#
# COMPACT_ATOMS: atom_id res chain seq x y z
N MET A 1 -5.28 25.04 11.35
CA MET A 1 -6.39 24.73 10.42
C MET A 1 -6.17 23.33 9.86
N PRO A 2 -7.20 22.46 9.78
CA PRO A 2 -7.04 21.13 9.21
C PRO A 2 -6.64 21.24 7.74
N ARG A 3 -5.62 20.48 7.32
CA ARG A 3 -5.14 20.53 5.94
C ARG A 3 -6.24 20.07 4.97
N ARG A 4 -6.23 20.62 3.75
CA ARG A 4 -7.09 20.15 2.66
C ARG A 4 -6.78 18.68 2.39
N LYS A 5 -7.81 17.90 2.04
CA LYS A 5 -7.65 16.49 1.66
C LYS A 5 -6.61 16.37 0.55
N PRO A 6 -5.50 15.63 0.74
CA PRO A 6 -4.50 15.44 -0.30
C PRO A 6 -5.14 14.79 -1.54
N PRO A 7 -4.92 15.31 -2.76
CA PRO A 7 -5.59 14.82 -3.96
C PRO A 7 -5.22 13.36 -4.28
N TRP A 8 -4.03 12.90 -3.89
CA TRP A 8 -3.57 11.53 -4.08
C TRP A 8 -4.14 10.53 -3.06
N LEU A 9 -4.72 11.01 -1.94
CA LEU A 9 -5.25 10.13 -0.89
C LEU A 9 -6.36 9.21 -1.43
N LYS A 10 -7.11 9.64 -2.46
CA LYS A 10 -8.11 8.81 -3.14
C LYS A 10 -7.51 7.57 -3.81
N HIS A 11 -6.25 7.63 -4.25
CA HIS A 11 -5.55 6.52 -4.88
C HIS A 11 -4.98 5.56 -3.85
N LEU A 12 -4.43 6.09 -2.75
CA LEU A 12 -3.98 5.29 -1.62
C LEU A 12 -5.16 4.52 -0.99
N CYS A 13 -6.29 5.19 -0.81
CA CYS A 13 -7.50 4.60 -0.23
C CYS A 13 -8.46 3.97 -1.26
N ALA A 14 -7.95 3.54 -2.42
CA ALA A 14 -8.77 2.90 -3.45
C ALA A 14 -9.15 1.44 -3.11
N GLY A 15 -8.46 0.81 -2.14
CA GLY A 15 -8.66 -0.57 -1.74
C GLY A 15 -9.01 -0.72 -0.25
N ARG A 16 -8.13 -1.44 0.47
CA ARG A 16 -8.25 -1.77 1.90
C ARG A 16 -8.34 -0.53 2.78
N LEU A 17 -7.49 0.47 2.52
CA LEU A 17 -7.44 1.71 3.28
C LEU A 17 -8.64 2.63 3.00
N LYS A 18 -9.15 3.32 4.02
CA LYS A 18 -10.21 4.33 3.91
C LYS A 18 -9.71 5.71 4.32
N ALA A 19 -10.07 6.72 3.55
CA ALA A 19 -9.71 8.11 3.85
C ALA A 19 -10.66 8.68 4.91
N ARG A 20 -10.13 9.05 6.08
CA ARG A 20 -10.90 9.63 7.19
C ARG A 20 -10.19 10.86 7.74
N LYS A 21 -10.93 11.66 8.52
CA LYS A 21 -10.31 12.64 9.41
C LYS A 21 -10.03 11.97 10.75
N CYS A 22 -8.86 12.20 11.31
CA CYS A 22 -8.51 11.75 12.65
C CYS A 22 -9.41 12.44 13.69
N GLU A 23 -9.96 11.68 14.63
CA GLU A 23 -10.86 12.23 15.66
C GLU A 23 -10.15 13.20 16.61
N GLY A 24 -8.86 12.96 16.92
CA GLY A 24 -8.08 13.80 17.82
C GLY A 24 -7.61 15.10 17.18
N CYS A 25 -6.94 15.02 16.04
CA CYS A 25 -6.29 16.19 15.42
C CYS A 25 -6.97 16.73 14.14
N ARG A 26 -8.03 16.06 13.65
CA ARG A 26 -8.79 16.40 12.42
C ARG A 26 -7.99 16.39 11.11
N GLU A 27 -6.74 15.93 11.12
CA GLU A 27 -5.94 15.71 9.93
C GLU A 27 -6.46 14.54 9.10
N TRP A 28 -6.20 14.56 7.80
CA TRP A 28 -6.57 13.45 6.91
C TRP A 28 -5.61 12.28 7.08
N VAL A 29 -6.17 11.09 7.36
CA VAL A 29 -5.44 9.84 7.56
C VAL A 29 -5.98 8.74 6.64
N ALA A 30 -5.13 7.76 6.36
CA ALA A 30 -5.54 6.49 5.78
C ALA A 30 -5.76 5.48 6.90
N VAL A 31 -6.95 4.90 6.98
CA VAL A 31 -7.34 3.97 8.05
C VAL A 31 -7.48 2.57 7.48
N ASP A 32 -6.82 1.60 8.10
CA ASP A 32 -7.06 0.20 7.84
C ASP A 32 -8.21 -0.32 8.71
N GLU A 33 -9.40 -0.45 8.10
CA GLU A 33 -10.62 -0.91 8.79
C GLU A 33 -10.78 -2.45 8.70
N GLN A 34 -9.91 -3.15 7.96
CA GLN A 34 -10.03 -4.60 7.71
C GLN A 34 -9.04 -5.46 8.52
N GLY A 35 -8.08 -4.83 9.18
CA GLY A 35 -7.17 -5.50 10.11
C GLY A 35 -7.84 -5.89 11.43
N SER A 36 -7.22 -6.81 12.16
CA SER A 36 -7.59 -7.15 13.55
C SER A 36 -7.41 -5.98 14.52
N VAL A 37 -6.62 -4.97 14.13
CA VAL A 37 -6.45 -3.70 14.84
C VAL A 37 -6.68 -2.57 13.85
N TRP A 38 -7.43 -1.55 14.26
CA TRP A 38 -7.68 -0.37 13.45
C TRP A 38 -6.46 0.54 13.49
N GLU A 39 -5.65 0.49 12.45
CA GLU A 39 -4.46 1.31 12.33
C GLU A 39 -4.73 2.54 11.47
N LYS A 40 -4.20 3.69 11.92
CA LYS A 40 -4.30 4.97 11.23
C LYS A 40 -2.90 5.35 10.75
N TYR A 41 -2.78 5.74 9.49
CA TYR A 41 -1.50 6.13 8.89
C TYR A 41 -1.54 7.55 8.34
N ASP A 42 -0.39 8.21 8.40
CA ASP A 42 -0.17 9.48 7.70
C ASP A 42 -0.19 9.25 6.18
N PRO A 43 -0.80 10.14 5.37
CA PRO A 43 -1.03 9.92 3.94
C PRO A 43 0.20 10.17 3.05
N GLY A 44 1.34 10.55 3.63
CA GLY A 44 2.59 10.78 2.92
C GLY A 44 3.42 9.50 2.86
N ILE A 45 3.94 9.20 1.67
CA ILE A 45 4.77 8.01 1.44
C ILE A 45 6.19 8.25 1.95
N LEU A 46 6.71 7.29 2.71
CA LEU A 46 8.11 7.27 3.14
C LEU A 46 8.94 6.50 2.12
N ASP A 47 10.11 7.04 1.79
CA ASP A 47 11.21 6.32 1.14
C ASP A 47 12.30 5.94 2.16
N ALA A 48 13.44 5.43 1.71
CA ALA A 48 14.56 5.05 2.58
C ALA A 48 15.07 6.20 3.47
N HIS A 49 15.06 7.44 2.99
CA HIS A 49 15.52 8.59 3.79
C HIS A 49 14.51 8.91 4.90
N ASP A 50 13.23 8.93 4.56
CA ASP A 50 12.16 9.17 5.52
C ASP A 50 12.06 8.04 6.56
N LEU A 51 12.39 6.80 6.17
CA LEU A 51 12.45 5.65 7.08
C LEU A 51 13.47 5.84 8.21
N ALA A 52 14.66 6.35 7.90
CA ALA A 52 15.66 6.65 8.93
C ALA A 52 15.08 7.64 9.96
N THR A 53 14.35 8.66 9.49
CA THR A 53 13.65 9.61 10.35
C THR A 53 12.57 8.91 11.19
N ALA A 54 11.79 7.99 10.60
CA ALA A 54 10.79 7.21 11.34
C ALA A 54 11.42 6.37 12.46
N ILE A 55 12.54 5.71 12.18
CA ILE A 55 13.28 4.90 13.16
C ILE A 55 13.80 5.78 14.31
N ILE A 56 14.46 6.89 14.00
CA ILE A 56 15.00 7.84 15.00
C ILE A 56 13.87 8.37 15.90
N LEU A 57 12.73 8.74 15.31
CA LEU A 57 11.56 9.25 16.04
C LEU A 57 10.75 8.15 16.74
N LYS A 58 11.17 6.88 16.66
CA LYS A 58 10.45 5.70 17.15
C LYS A 58 9.00 5.69 16.66
N ARG A 59 8.79 6.08 15.40
CA ARG A 59 7.50 6.06 14.74
C ARG A 59 7.31 4.71 14.09
N GLY A 60 6.23 4.00 14.44
CA GLY A 60 5.87 2.77 13.74
C GLY A 60 5.58 3.03 12.27
N PHE A 61 5.91 2.07 11.40
CA PHE A 61 5.67 2.15 9.97
C PHE A 61 5.38 0.77 9.41
N THR A 62 4.64 0.74 8.29
CA THR A 62 4.29 -0.48 7.57
C THR A 62 4.71 -0.35 6.10
N ARG A 63 5.09 -1.46 5.46
CA ARG A 63 5.53 -1.48 4.07
C ARG A 63 4.34 -1.62 3.13
N ILE A 64 4.34 -0.85 2.05
CA ILE A 64 3.42 -1.03 0.93
C ILE A 64 4.01 -2.09 -0.01
N ILE A 65 3.35 -3.24 -0.11
CA ILE A 65 3.69 -4.30 -1.05
C ILE A 65 2.74 -4.24 -2.23
N ARG A 66 3.24 -3.89 -3.42
CA ARG A 66 2.44 -3.76 -4.64
C ARG A 66 2.29 -5.11 -5.32
N HIS A 67 1.06 -5.42 -5.76
CA HIS A 67 0.71 -6.67 -6.43
C HIS A 67 0.38 -6.45 -7.89
N GLY A 68 1.20 -7.01 -8.78
CA GLY A 68 1.02 -6.93 -10.23
C GLY A 68 0.91 -5.50 -10.78
N ALA A 69 0.30 -5.35 -11.95
CA ALA A 69 0.11 -4.04 -12.61
C ALA A 69 -1.21 -3.34 -12.23
N GLY A 70 -2.09 -4.00 -11.48
CA GLY A 70 -3.47 -3.56 -11.23
C GLY A 70 -3.64 -2.44 -10.20
N GLY A 71 -2.57 -1.97 -9.57
CA GLY A 71 -2.65 -0.97 -8.50
C GLY A 71 -3.13 -1.50 -7.16
N LEU A 72 -3.26 -2.81 -7.04
CA LEU A 72 -3.49 -3.48 -5.77
C LEU A 72 -2.20 -3.47 -4.95
N PHE A 73 -2.35 -3.31 -3.64
CA PHE A 73 -1.24 -3.42 -2.70
C PHE A 73 -1.76 -3.99 -1.38
N SER A 74 -0.86 -4.62 -0.62
CA SER A 74 -1.07 -5.00 0.77
C SER A 74 -0.13 -4.20 1.68
N LEU A 75 -0.47 -4.16 2.96
CA LEU A 75 0.41 -3.65 4.00
C LEU A 75 1.11 -4.82 4.67
N GLN A 76 2.40 -4.65 4.96
CA GLN A 76 3.20 -5.64 5.64
C GLN A 76 4.10 -4.96 6.67
N ASP A 77 3.90 -5.32 7.92
CA ASP A 77 4.74 -4.79 8.99
C ASP A 77 6.15 -5.40 8.90
N PRO A 78 7.20 -4.56 8.88
CA PRO A 78 8.55 -5.04 8.75
C PRO A 78 9.01 -5.77 10.03
N CYS A 79 9.49 -7.00 9.89
CA CYS A 79 10.09 -7.77 10.98
C CYS A 79 11.57 -7.38 11.16
N GLY A 80 11.79 -6.29 11.91
CA GLY A 80 13.13 -5.72 12.13
C GLY A 80 13.83 -5.35 10.83
N ALA A 81 15.16 -5.37 10.81
CA ALA A 81 15.96 -4.98 9.64
C ALA A 81 15.67 -5.82 8.38
N ARG A 82 15.28 -7.09 8.54
CA ARG A 82 14.97 -7.99 7.40
C ARG A 82 13.70 -7.59 6.63
N GLY A 83 12.79 -6.86 7.26
CA GLY A 83 11.58 -6.35 6.62
C GLY A 83 11.78 -5.02 5.90
N ILE A 84 12.94 -4.37 6.08
CA ILE A 84 13.24 -3.07 5.49
C ILE A 84 13.99 -3.26 4.17
N ASP A 85 13.35 -2.80 3.11
CA ASP A 85 13.87 -2.70 1.76
C ASP A 85 14.18 -1.23 1.42
N PRO A 86 15.42 -0.91 1.00
CA PRO A 86 15.82 0.44 0.58
C PRO A 86 14.98 1.03 -0.55
N ASP A 87 14.46 0.19 -1.45
CA ASP A 87 13.64 0.61 -2.59
C ASP A 87 12.13 0.53 -2.26
N GLY A 88 11.80 0.21 -1.02
CA GLY A 88 10.42 0.11 -0.53
C GLY A 88 9.73 1.45 -0.33
N GLU A 89 8.40 1.44 -0.41
CA GLU A 89 7.53 2.53 0.00
C GLU A 89 6.82 2.15 1.30
N TYR A 90 6.70 3.10 2.23
CA TYR A 90 6.13 2.84 3.55
C TYR A 90 5.11 3.90 3.96
N LEU A 91 4.30 3.55 4.95
CA LEU A 91 3.39 4.47 5.64
C LEU A 91 3.79 4.57 7.10
N ALA A 92 3.86 5.79 7.63
CA ALA A 92 4.03 6.02 9.06
C ALA A 92 2.69 5.87 9.79
N ILE A 93 2.70 5.24 10.97
CA ILE A 93 1.56 5.27 11.89
C ILE A 93 1.30 6.73 12.29
N HIS A 94 0.04 7.14 12.15
CA HIS A 94 -0.41 8.45 12.53
C HIS A 94 -0.30 8.64 14.05
N GLN A 95 0.30 9.75 14.49
CA GLN A 95 0.22 10.19 15.89
C GLN A 95 -0.33 11.60 15.92
N CYS A 96 -1.39 11.80 16.70
CA CYS A 96 -2.06 13.10 16.82
C CYS A 96 -1.08 14.21 17.21
N HIS A 97 -1.31 15.40 16.66
CA HIS A 97 -0.55 16.63 16.96
C HIS A 97 0.94 16.59 16.61
N ARG A 98 1.41 15.55 15.93
CA ARG A 98 2.77 15.50 15.36
C ARG A 98 2.74 15.79 13.87
N ILE A 99 3.80 16.42 13.38
CA ILE A 99 3.98 16.68 11.95
C ILE A 99 4.21 15.31 11.26
N PRO A 100 3.53 15.04 10.12
CA PRO A 100 3.82 13.86 9.31
C PRO A 100 5.28 13.86 8.86
N ILE A 101 5.92 12.70 8.89
CA ILE A 101 7.33 12.55 8.48
C ILE A 101 7.51 12.93 7.01
N SER A 102 6.54 12.55 6.18
CA SER A 102 6.53 12.86 4.76
C SER A 102 5.18 13.42 4.34
N VAL A 103 5.21 14.22 3.27
CA VAL A 103 4.02 14.66 2.51
C VAL A 103 4.10 14.21 1.05
N LYS A 104 5.03 13.30 0.72
CA LYS A 104 5.24 12.81 -0.65
C LYS A 104 3.97 12.10 -1.14
N PRO A 105 3.53 12.36 -2.38
CA PRO A 105 2.29 11.81 -2.89
C PRO A 105 2.40 10.32 -3.19
N PHE A 106 1.33 9.57 -2.90
CA PHE A 106 1.18 8.21 -3.40
C PHE A 106 0.95 8.22 -4.91
N LYS A 107 1.82 7.51 -5.63
CA LYS A 107 1.71 7.35 -7.09
C LYS A 107 1.10 5.97 -7.38
N PRO A 108 -0.12 5.90 -7.96
CA PRO A 108 -0.62 4.62 -8.46
C PRO A 108 0.25 4.15 -9.63
N PRO A 109 0.42 2.84 -9.83
CA PRO A 109 1.17 2.34 -10.97
C PRO A 109 0.50 2.80 -12.27
N ARG A 110 1.31 3.04 -13.30
CA ARG A 110 0.78 3.34 -14.63
C ARG A 110 -0.04 2.14 -15.09
N ARG A 111 -1.33 2.34 -15.33
CA ARG A 111 -2.18 1.33 -15.95
C ARG A 111 -1.57 0.98 -17.31
N ARG A 112 -1.09 -0.25 -17.46
CA ARG A 112 -0.86 -0.80 -18.79
C ARG A 112 -2.23 -0.96 -19.43
N ALA A 113 -2.34 -0.62 -20.72
CA ALA A 113 -3.56 -0.93 -21.45
C ALA A 113 -3.78 -2.45 -21.30
N ALA A 114 -4.98 -2.85 -20.90
CA ALA A 114 -5.32 -4.26 -20.95
C ALA A 114 -5.12 -4.70 -22.40
N GLU A 115 -4.36 -5.77 -22.61
CA GLU A 115 -4.30 -6.39 -23.92
C GLU A 115 -5.74 -6.69 -24.33
N ARG A 116 -6.10 -6.31 -25.56
CA ARG A 116 -7.43 -6.59 -26.07
C ARG A 116 -7.62 -8.09 -26.03
N TRP A 117 -8.75 -8.52 -25.48
CA TRP A 117 -9.14 -9.93 -25.51
C TRP A 117 -8.98 -10.47 -26.93
N ASN A 118 -8.14 -11.50 -27.07
CA ASN A 118 -7.94 -12.16 -28.34
C ASN A 118 -8.91 -13.35 -28.42
N PRO A 119 -10.00 -13.28 -29.19
CA PRO A 119 -10.94 -14.39 -29.32
C PRO A 119 -10.31 -15.63 -29.97
N ASN A 120 -9.15 -15.47 -30.63
CA ASN A 120 -8.41 -16.56 -31.27
C ASN A 120 -7.32 -17.14 -30.37
N ILE A 121 -7.31 -16.84 -29.07
CA ILE A 121 -6.36 -17.45 -28.15
C ILE A 121 -6.63 -18.97 -28.11
N ARG A 122 -5.65 -19.76 -28.53
CA ARG A 122 -5.68 -21.22 -28.42
C ARG A 122 -4.69 -21.61 -27.34
N LEU A 123 -5.22 -22.13 -26.24
CA LEU A 123 -4.39 -22.74 -25.20
C LEU A 123 -3.83 -24.04 -25.78
N SER A 124 -2.52 -24.22 -25.66
CA SER A 124 -1.89 -25.50 -25.98
C SER A 124 -2.31 -26.57 -24.97
N ASP A 125 -2.31 -27.84 -25.38
CA ASP A 125 -2.57 -28.97 -24.48
C ASP A 125 -1.60 -28.98 -23.28
N GLU A 126 -0.39 -28.46 -23.47
CA GLU A 126 0.63 -28.35 -22.43
C GLU A 126 0.27 -27.30 -21.38
N GLU A 127 -0.22 -26.13 -21.79
CA GLU A 127 -0.72 -25.09 -20.87
C GLU A 127 -1.95 -25.58 -20.08
N VAL A 128 -2.87 -26.29 -20.74
CA VAL A 128 -4.05 -26.88 -20.08
C VAL A 128 -3.64 -27.94 -19.05
N ARG A 129 -2.68 -28.80 -19.39
CA ARG A 129 -2.13 -29.80 -18.46
C ARG A 129 -1.43 -29.13 -17.27
N LEU A 130 -0.63 -28.10 -17.52
CA LEU A 130 0.08 -27.36 -16.48
C LEU A 130 -0.91 -26.67 -15.53
N PHE A 131 -1.92 -26.00 -16.07
CA PHE A 131 -2.97 -25.37 -15.29
C PHE A 131 -3.71 -26.40 -14.43
N THR A 132 -4.12 -27.53 -15.01
CA THR A 132 -4.83 -28.60 -14.29
C THR A 132 -3.99 -29.16 -13.15
N ARG A 133 -2.68 -29.36 -13.36
CA ARG A 133 -1.75 -29.82 -12.32
C ARG A 133 -1.61 -28.81 -11.19
N LEU A 134 -1.47 -27.52 -11.51
CA LEU A 134 -1.35 -26.45 -10.51
C LEU A 134 -2.66 -26.28 -9.73
N TRP A 135 -3.80 -26.37 -10.40
CA TRP A 135 -5.13 -26.23 -9.78
C TRP A 135 -5.48 -27.38 -8.83
N ARG A 136 -5.02 -28.60 -9.13
CA ARG A 136 -5.25 -29.80 -8.30
C ARG A 136 -4.26 -29.95 -7.16
N ARG A 137 -3.25 -29.07 -7.04
CA ARG A 137 -2.30 -29.13 -5.94
C ARG A 137 -2.99 -28.66 -4.65
N PRO A 138 -3.02 -29.47 -3.58
CA PRO A 138 -3.50 -29.00 -2.28
C PRO A 138 -2.55 -27.89 -1.79
N LEU A 139 -3.15 -26.84 -1.20
CA LEU A 139 -2.46 -25.70 -0.60
C LEU A 139 -1.60 -26.13 0.60
#